data_AF-A0A0P9N1U2-F1
#
_entry.id   AF-A0A0P9N1U2-F1
#
_cell.length_a   1.000
_cell.length_b   1.000
_cell.length_c   1.000
_cell.angle_alpha   90.00
_cell.angle_beta   90.00
_cell.angle_gamma   90.00
#
_symmetry.space_group_name_H-M   'P 1'
#
loop_
_entity.id
_entity.type
_entity.pdbx_description
1 polymer ?
#
loop_
_entity_poly.entity_id
_entity_poly.type
_entity_poly.pdbx_seq_one_letter_code
_entity_poly.pdbx_strand_id
1 'polypeptide(L)'
;MWLQHTSASLTINENADPAVRRDFERFFNRLVPQGVDGYEHDDEGPDDLPAHFKASLLGCQLVMPVTAGRLALGTWQGIYLGEHRDAGGSRNVLATLQGEWI
;
A
#
# COMPACT_ATOMS: atom_id res chain seq x y z
N MET A 1 -7.62 8.70 -4.13
CA MET A 1 -6.24 8.45 -4.61
C MET A 1 -6.18 7.07 -5.23
N TRP A 2 -5.49 6.91 -6.34
CA TRP A 2 -5.37 5.68 -7.12
C TRP A 2 -3.90 5.43 -7.48
N LEU A 3 -3.34 4.32 -7.04
CA LEU A 3 -1.99 3.89 -7.36
C LEU A 3 -2.00 3.11 -8.68
N GLN A 4 -1.22 3.58 -9.65
CA GLN A 4 -1.14 2.98 -10.99
C GLN A 4 -0.09 1.86 -11.07
N HIS A 5 -0.07 0.97 -10.06
CA HIS A 5 0.91 -0.10 -9.90
C HIS A 5 0.23 -1.35 -9.33
N THR A 6 0.69 -2.53 -9.73
CA THR A 6 0.10 -3.83 -9.35
C THR A 6 0.91 -4.59 -8.29
N SER A 7 2.14 -4.15 -8.01
CA SER A 7 3.06 -4.74 -7.02
C SER A 7 3.30 -3.82 -5.81
N ALA A 8 2.49 -2.77 -5.66
CA ALA A 8 2.50 -1.86 -4.52
C ALA A 8 1.05 -1.53 -4.11
N SER A 9 0.85 -1.04 -2.89
CA SER A 9 -0.49 -0.75 -2.35
C SER A 9 -0.60 0.63 -1.71
N LEU A 10 -1.84 1.08 -1.53
CA LEU A 10 -2.18 2.21 -0.65
C LEU A 10 -3.09 1.73 0.49
N THR A 11 -2.76 2.12 1.72
CA THR A 11 -3.60 1.83 2.89
C THR A 11 -3.57 2.98 3.91
N ILE A 12 -4.46 2.95 4.90
CA ILE A 12 -4.47 3.91 6.01
C ILE A 12 -4.24 3.14 7.30
N ASN A 13 -3.24 3.57 8.09
CA ASN A 13 -2.97 2.96 9.39
C ASN A 13 -2.36 3.96 10.37
N GLU A 14 -2.01 3.50 11.57
CA GLU A 14 -1.34 4.31 12.59
C GLU A 14 0.03 4.81 12.09
N ASN A 15 0.27 6.12 12.07
CA ASN A 15 1.53 6.73 11.65
C ASN A 15 2.27 7.44 12.80
N ALA A 16 2.05 6.99 14.04
CA ALA A 16 2.70 7.54 15.23
C ALA A 16 3.88 6.68 15.69
N ASP A 17 3.66 5.38 15.89
CA ASP A 17 4.72 4.45 16.28
C ASP A 17 5.43 3.82 15.05
N PRO A 18 6.74 4.03 14.86
CA PRO A 18 7.49 3.36 13.79
C PRO A 18 7.50 1.82 13.90
N ALA A 19 7.19 1.23 15.05
CA ALA A 19 7.04 -0.22 15.22
C ALA A 19 5.90 -0.79 14.38
N VAL A 20 4.78 -0.07 14.24
CA VAL A 20 3.63 -0.50 13.43
C VAL A 20 4.06 -0.81 11.99
N ARG A 21 4.88 0.05 11.38
CA ARG A 21 5.39 -0.16 10.01
C ARG A 21 6.24 -1.42 9.90
N ARG A 22 7.15 -1.65 10.85
CA ARG A 22 8.01 -2.84 10.88
C ARG A 22 7.22 -4.12 11.11
N ASP A 23 6.19 -4.06 11.94
CA ASP A 23 5.36 -5.24 12.23
C ASP A 23 4.39 -5.54 11.08
N PHE A 24 3.94 -4.53 10.33
CA PHE A 24 3.23 -4.72 9.06
C PHE A 24 4.11 -5.48 8.05
N GLU A 25 5.36 -5.05 7.86
CA GLU A 25 6.31 -5.73 6.99
C GLU A 25 6.51 -7.21 7.41
N ARG A 26 6.77 -7.44 8.71
CA ARG A 26 6.90 -8.79 9.27
C ARG A 26 5.64 -9.65 9.08
N PHE A 27 4.47 -9.05 9.27
CA PHE A 27 3.19 -9.74 9.10
C PHE A 27 3.00 -10.15 7.63
N PHE A 28 3.18 -9.23 6.69
CA PHE A 28 3.00 -9.54 5.26
C PHE A 28 4.05 -10.50 4.73
N ASN A 29 5.29 -10.46 5.21
CA ASN A 29 6.32 -11.43 4.84
C ASN A 29 6.05 -12.84 5.39
N ARG A 30 5.31 -12.95 6.52
CA ARG A 30 4.81 -14.25 7.02
C ARG A 30 3.57 -14.72 6.28
N LEU A 31 2.64 -13.81 5.97
CA LEU A 31 1.38 -14.13 5.31
C LEU A 31 1.58 -14.51 3.84
N VAL A 32 2.48 -13.80 3.16
CA VAL A 32 2.80 -13.96 1.75
C VAL A 32 4.33 -14.10 1.61
N PRO A 33 4.88 -15.29 1.93
CA PRO A 33 6.31 -15.52 1.85
C PRO A 33 6.81 -15.51 0.40
N GLN A 34 8.05 -15.06 0.23
CA GLN A 34 8.76 -15.09 -1.05
C GLN A 34 9.32 -16.48 -1.35
N GLY A 35 9.56 -16.78 -2.64
CA GLY A 35 10.23 -18.01 -3.08
C GLY A 35 9.47 -19.31 -2.77
N VAL A 36 8.13 -19.25 -2.73
CA VAL A 36 7.29 -20.45 -2.61
C VAL A 36 7.15 -21.12 -3.97
N ASP A 37 7.51 -22.39 -4.05
CA ASP A 37 7.33 -23.20 -5.25
C ASP A 37 5.86 -23.38 -5.62
N GLY A 38 5.59 -23.58 -6.92
CA GLY A 38 4.25 -23.91 -7.42
C GLY A 38 3.44 -22.74 -7.94
N TYR A 39 4.03 -21.55 -8.00
CA TYR A 39 3.47 -20.41 -8.72
C TYR A 39 4.23 -20.17 -10.03
N GLU A 40 3.52 -19.71 -11.06
CA GLU A 40 4.07 -19.54 -12.41
C GLU A 40 4.68 -18.15 -12.66
N HIS A 41 4.36 -17.16 -11.84
CA HIS A 41 4.76 -15.76 -12.04
C HIS A 41 5.95 -15.42 -11.14
N ASP A 42 7.17 -15.56 -11.65
CA ASP A 42 8.42 -15.22 -10.93
C ASP A 42 9.49 -14.57 -11.80
N ASP A 43 9.09 -14.06 -12.98
CA ASP A 43 9.97 -13.51 -14.02
C ASP A 43 10.89 -12.39 -13.50
N GLU A 44 10.46 -11.63 -12.50
CA GLU A 44 11.21 -10.52 -11.93
C GLU A 44 11.82 -10.82 -10.54
N GLY A 45 11.87 -12.10 -10.14
CA GLY A 45 12.50 -12.56 -8.91
C GLY A 45 11.52 -13.10 -7.85
N PRO A 46 12.06 -13.57 -6.71
CA PRO A 46 11.28 -14.30 -5.70
C PRO A 46 10.21 -13.46 -4.98
N ASP A 47 10.26 -12.14 -5.13
CA ASP A 47 9.32 -11.17 -4.55
C ASP A 47 8.23 -10.72 -5.54
N ASP A 48 8.29 -11.15 -6.80
CA ASP A 48 7.43 -10.64 -7.87
C ASP A 48 5.94 -10.95 -7.63
N LEU A 49 5.54 -12.23 -7.66
CA LEU A 49 4.16 -12.61 -7.34
C LEU A 49 3.74 -12.28 -5.90
N PRO A 50 4.57 -12.49 -4.85
CA PRO A 50 4.25 -12.05 -3.50
C PRO A 50 3.86 -10.57 -3.41
N ALA A 51 4.51 -9.69 -4.18
CA ALA A 51 4.17 -8.28 -4.22
C ALA A 51 2.77 -8.04 -4.79
N HIS A 52 2.36 -8.78 -5.82
CA HIS A 52 1.01 -8.74 -6.38
C HIS A 52 -0.06 -9.20 -5.38
N PHE A 53 0.22 -10.27 -4.62
CA PHE A 53 -0.68 -10.74 -3.57
C PHE A 53 -0.83 -9.72 -2.45
N LYS A 54 0.29 -9.19 -1.91
CA LYS A 54 0.26 -8.14 -0.87
C LYS A 54 -0.47 -6.88 -1.37
N ALA A 55 -0.23 -6.49 -2.62
CA ALA A 55 -0.91 -5.36 -3.25
C ALA A 55 -2.43 -5.59 -3.36
N SER A 56 -2.86 -6.79 -3.74
CA SER A 56 -4.28 -7.14 -3.86
C SER A 56 -5.00 -7.21 -2.51
N LEU A 57 -4.29 -7.64 -1.45
CA LEU A 57 -4.83 -7.71 -0.09
C LEU A 57 -5.07 -6.32 0.51
N LEU A 58 -4.16 -5.37 0.26
CA LEU A 58 -4.25 -4.01 0.79
C LEU A 58 -5.05 -3.06 -0.11
N GLY A 59 -5.01 -3.29 -1.42
CA GLY A 59 -5.64 -2.47 -2.45
C GLY A 59 -4.74 -1.33 -2.96
N CYS A 60 -5.15 -0.74 -4.07
CA CYS A 60 -4.44 0.37 -4.74
C CYS A 60 -5.16 1.72 -4.61
N GLN A 61 -6.26 1.80 -3.85
CA GLN A 61 -7.10 2.98 -3.80
C GLN A 61 -7.45 3.41 -2.38
N LEU A 62 -7.53 4.73 -2.19
CA LEU A 62 -8.00 5.34 -0.95
C LEU A 62 -9.05 6.40 -1.27
N VAL A 63 -10.17 6.32 -0.55
CA VAL A 63 -11.19 7.37 -0.49
C VAL A 63 -11.13 7.99 0.89
N MET A 64 -10.93 9.30 0.97
CA MET A 64 -10.76 10.02 2.23
C MET A 64 -11.63 11.27 2.25
N PRO A 65 -12.31 11.56 3.36
CA PRO A 65 -13.05 12.80 3.53
C PRO A 65 -12.11 14.00 3.62
N VAL A 66 -12.57 15.14 3.11
CA VAL A 66 -11.91 16.44 3.22
C VAL A 66 -12.84 17.39 3.95
N THR A 67 -12.34 18.09 4.98
CA THR A 67 -13.08 19.10 5.73
C THR A 67 -12.20 20.33 5.97
N ALA A 68 -12.75 21.54 5.79
CA ALA A 68 -12.03 22.80 5.94
C ALA A 68 -10.65 22.83 5.22
N GLY A 69 -10.60 22.28 4.00
CA GLY A 69 -9.39 22.22 3.17
C GLY A 69 -8.32 21.22 3.65
N ARG A 70 -8.65 20.30 4.57
CA ARG A 70 -7.72 19.29 5.11
C ARG A 70 -8.31 17.89 5.02
N LEU A 71 -7.46 16.88 4.86
CA LEU A 71 -7.89 15.49 5.00
C LEU A 71 -8.42 15.26 6.43
N ALA A 72 -9.62 14.75 6.56
CA ALA A 72 -10.27 14.48 7.84
C ALA A 72 -9.85 13.10 8.37
N LEU A 73 -8.55 12.91 8.59
CA LEU A 73 -7.97 11.71 9.19
C LEU A 73 -8.15 11.71 10.70
N GLY A 74 -8.30 10.54 11.31
CA GLY A 74 -8.22 10.36 12.76
C GLY A 74 -6.81 10.68 13.28
N THR A 75 -6.70 10.93 14.59
CA THR A 75 -5.45 11.38 15.25
C THR A 75 -4.21 10.58 14.87
N TRP A 76 -4.37 9.27 14.70
CA TRP A 76 -3.26 8.36 14.42
C TRP A 76 -3.16 7.97 12.94
N GLN A 77 -4.17 8.26 12.13
CA GLN A 77 -4.23 7.79 10.75
C GLN A 77 -3.23 8.53 9.86
N GLY A 78 -2.44 7.77 9.10
CA GLY A 78 -1.61 8.26 8.01
C GLY A 78 -1.77 7.40 6.76
N ILE A 79 -1.47 8.00 5.61
CA ILE A 79 -1.49 7.33 4.30
C ILE A 79 -0.18 6.58 4.12
N TYR A 80 -0.28 5.29 3.82
CA TYR A 80 0.86 4.41 3.60
C TYR A 80 0.94 4.06 2.12
N LEU A 81 2.14 4.20 1.55
CA LEU A 81 2.53 3.49 0.32
C LEU A 81 3.29 2.23 0.75
N GLY A 82 2.68 1.07 0.50
CA GLY A 82 3.32 -0.22 0.70
C GLY A 82 4.09 -0.59 -0.56
N GLU A 83 5.41 -0.43 -0.54
CA GLU A 83 6.29 -1.01 -1.54
C GLU A 83 6.54 -2.47 -1.17
N HIS A 84 6.18 -3.40 -2.06
CA HIS A 84 6.27 -4.84 -1.78
C HIS A 84 7.39 -5.53 -2.55
N ARG A 85 8.11 -4.79 -3.40
CA ARG A 85 9.33 -5.24 -4.07
C ARG A 85 10.55 -4.73 -3.32
N ASP A 86 11.54 -5.60 -3.11
CA ASP A 86 12.78 -5.26 -2.42
C ASP A 86 13.61 -4.23 -3.22
N ALA A 87 13.50 -4.28 -4.55
CA ALA A 87 14.07 -3.32 -5.49
C ALA A 87 12.96 -2.62 -6.30
N GLY A 88 12.02 -1.97 -5.61
CA GLY A 88 10.95 -1.20 -6.23
C GLY A 88 11.43 0.04 -7.01
N GLY A 89 10.70 0.36 -8.08
CA GLY A 89 10.91 1.58 -8.86
C GLY A 89 10.02 2.75 -8.44
N SER A 90 10.08 3.84 -9.21
CA SER A 90 9.20 5.00 -9.00
C SER A 90 7.73 4.61 -9.08
N ARG A 91 6.93 5.13 -8.13
CA ARG A 91 5.48 4.89 -8.06
C ARG A 91 4.69 6.13 -8.43
N ASN A 92 3.56 5.92 -9.11
CA ASN A 92 2.66 6.96 -9.60
C ASN A 92 1.32 6.86 -8.89
N VAL A 93 0.94 7.92 -8.17
CA VAL A 93 -0.34 8.01 -7.48
C VAL A 93 -1.14 9.17 -8.07
N LEU A 94 -2.29 8.84 -8.64
CA LEU A 94 -3.26 9.82 -9.11
C LEU A 94 -4.16 10.26 -7.95
N ALA A 95 -4.26 11.57 -7.72
CA ALA A 95 -5.18 12.14 -6.76
C ALA A 95 -6.33 12.84 -7.51
N THR A 96 -7.55 12.39 -7.24
CA THR A 96 -8.78 13.08 -7.66
C THR A 96 -9.42 13.67 -6.42
N LEU A 97 -9.73 14.97 -6.47
CA LEU A 97 -10.51 15.67 -5.45
C LEU A 97 -11.86 16.05 -6.06
N GLN A 98 -12.94 15.61 -5.43
CA GLN A 98 -14.30 15.91 -5.84
C GLN A 98 -15.10 16.32 -4.61
N GLY A 99 -15.91 17.36 -4.75
CA GLY A 99 -16.77 17.89 -3.70
C GLY A 99 -17.35 19.24 -4.10
N GLU A 100 -18.14 19.81 -3.21
CA GLU A 100 -18.74 21.13 -3.35
C GLU A 100 -18.21 22.06 -2.25
N TRP A 101 -18.31 23.37 -2.49
CA TRP A 101 -18.06 24.36 -1.44
C TRP A 101 -19.29 24.39 -0.53
N ILE A 102 -19.11 24.00 0.74
CA ILE A 102 -20.12 24.16 1.80
C ILE A 102 -19.60 25.20 2.78
#